data_AF-A0A3N1PL20-F1
#
_entry.id   AF-A0A3N1PL20-F1
#
_cell.length_a   1.000
_cell.length_b   1.000
_cell.length_c   1.000
_cell.angle_alpha   90.00
_cell.angle_beta   90.00
_cell.angle_gamma   90.00
#
_symmetry.space_group_name_H-M   'P 1'
#
loop_
_entity.id
_entity.type
_entity.pdbx_description
1 polymer ?
#
loop_
_entity_poly.entity_id
_entity_poly.type
_entity_poly.pdbx_seq_one_letter_code
_entity_poly.pdbx_strand_id
1 'polypeptide(L)'
;MEDIFKEAAIKKEKLEKEFVDLPETIITGVVGANGPGAGKVPSDKYWSLNLSLIAWKELGGQINDSKLILSKNLADGELEDIRANVERESLVQFAVKLSKNSPFGDARAQLISILDTPDDAELKAVLEKFKEPVEITHPEFGTLVLDRSVDWFEGTMNWMGEQIRISASLDREDGSPDSSLKTLEALCGDASNWSKKITDYAVSELLELKNDNWLMDGQGELTASDFTNAMKLESITVYPDGEFDFWHNDGDLFWGHSILISGTLSEGPNNADIPG
;
A
#
# COMPACT_ATOMS: atom_id res chain seq x y z
N MET A 1 2.21 16.21 -13.12
CA MET A 1 1.12 15.51 -12.40
C MET A 1 -0.25 15.71 -13.08
N GLU A 2 -0.64 16.95 -13.42
CA GLU A 2 -1.93 17.26 -14.10
C GLU A 2 -2.19 16.51 -15.42
N ASP A 3 -1.14 16.24 -16.21
CA ASP A 3 -1.26 15.60 -17.52
C ASP A 3 -1.55 14.09 -17.42
N ILE A 4 -0.96 13.42 -16.42
CA ILE A 4 -1.15 11.98 -16.16
C ILE A 4 -2.60 11.69 -15.74
N PHE A 5 -3.20 12.56 -14.92
CA PHE A 5 -4.60 12.41 -14.52
C PHE A 5 -5.56 12.60 -15.69
N LYS A 6 -5.23 13.48 -16.65
CA LYS A 6 -6.04 13.67 -17.87
C LYS A 6 -5.97 12.45 -18.78
N GLU A 7 -4.78 11.89 -18.99
CA GLU A 7 -4.63 10.70 -19.82
C GLU A 7 -5.36 9.49 -19.20
N ALA A 8 -5.23 9.29 -17.89
CA ALA A 8 -5.94 8.22 -17.17
C ALA A 8 -7.47 8.37 -17.27
N ALA A 9 -7.99 9.59 -17.16
CA ALA A 9 -9.41 9.87 -17.33
C ALA A 9 -9.91 9.52 -18.75
N ILE A 10 -9.14 9.88 -19.79
CA ILE A 10 -9.47 9.54 -21.18
C ILE A 10 -9.48 8.01 -21.38
N LYS A 11 -8.47 7.31 -20.84
CA LYS A 11 -8.42 5.83 -20.91
C LYS A 11 -9.60 5.20 -20.17
N LYS A 12 -9.99 5.73 -19.02
CA LYS A 12 -11.16 5.29 -18.24
C LYS A 12 -12.46 5.46 -19.04
N GLU A 13 -12.69 6.63 -19.62
CA GLU A 13 -13.89 6.88 -20.44
C GLU A 13 -13.97 5.96 -21.66
N LYS A 14 -12.84 5.69 -22.32
CA LYS A 14 -12.77 4.73 -23.43
C LYS A 14 -13.14 3.32 -22.99
N LEU A 15 -12.59 2.88 -21.85
CA LEU A 15 -12.86 1.56 -21.29
C LEU A 15 -14.33 1.40 -20.88
N GLU A 16 -14.93 2.43 -20.28
CA GLU A 16 -16.35 2.42 -19.93
C GLU A 16 -17.24 2.28 -21.16
N LYS A 17 -16.90 2.95 -22.26
CA LYS A 17 -17.60 2.79 -23.55
C LYS A 17 -17.41 1.38 -24.12
N GLU A 18 -16.20 0.84 -24.05
CA GLU A 18 -15.92 -0.53 -24.50
C GLU A 18 -16.77 -1.56 -23.73
N PHE A 19 -16.89 -1.41 -22.41
CA PHE A 19 -17.74 -2.29 -21.61
C PHE A 19 -19.22 -2.22 -21.99
N VAL A 20 -19.74 -1.15 -22.58
CA VAL A 20 -21.15 -1.13 -23.01
C VAL A 20 -21.40 -2.21 -24.07
N ASP A 21 -20.48 -2.36 -25.02
CA ASP A 21 -20.62 -3.23 -26.19
C ASP A 21 -20.11 -4.67 -25.96
N LEU A 22 -19.31 -4.90 -24.91
CA LEU A 22 -18.79 -6.22 -24.59
C LEU A 22 -19.88 -7.16 -24.06
N PRO A 23 -19.85 -8.46 -24.46
CA PRO A 23 -20.75 -9.45 -23.92
C PRO A 23 -20.42 -9.78 -22.46
N GLU A 24 -21.43 -10.21 -21.73
CA GLU A 24 -21.23 -10.78 -20.41
C GLU A 24 -20.58 -12.16 -20.53
N THR A 25 -19.61 -12.44 -19.66
CA THR A 25 -18.94 -13.73 -19.54
C THR A 25 -18.78 -14.09 -18.07
N ILE A 26 -18.53 -15.37 -17.80
CA ILE A 26 -18.29 -15.87 -16.45
C ILE A 26 -16.80 -16.16 -16.31
N ILE A 27 -16.20 -15.60 -15.27
CA ILE A 27 -14.82 -15.90 -14.88
C ILE A 27 -14.79 -16.45 -13.46
N THR A 28 -13.87 -17.36 -13.19
CA THR A 28 -13.45 -17.70 -11.82
C THR A 28 -12.04 -17.18 -11.63
N GLY A 29 -11.76 -16.56 -10.50
CA GLY A 29 -10.42 -16.05 -10.23
C GLY A 29 -10.04 -16.05 -8.77
N VAL A 30 -8.74 -15.89 -8.57
CA VAL A 30 -8.10 -15.87 -7.25
C VAL A 30 -7.94 -14.42 -6.83
N VAL A 31 -8.62 -14.03 -5.75
CA VAL A 31 -8.56 -12.69 -5.18
C VAL A 31 -7.19 -12.46 -4.55
N GLY A 32 -6.55 -11.33 -4.86
CA GLY A 32 -5.24 -10.97 -4.29
C GLY A 32 -5.28 -10.60 -2.80
N ALA A 33 -4.12 -10.28 -2.24
CA ALA A 33 -3.92 -9.98 -0.82
C ALA A 33 -4.75 -8.78 -0.29
N ASN A 34 -5.06 -7.82 -1.18
CA ASN A 34 -5.82 -6.62 -0.81
C ASN A 34 -7.34 -6.83 -0.71
N GLY A 35 -7.90 -7.88 -1.34
CA GLY A 35 -9.35 -8.05 -1.41
C GLY A 35 -10.08 -6.86 -2.06
N PRO A 36 -11.39 -6.68 -1.80
CA PRO A 36 -12.17 -5.57 -2.31
C PRO A 36 -12.02 -4.28 -1.47
N GLY A 37 -11.55 -3.22 -2.13
CA GLY A 37 -11.54 -1.85 -1.63
C GLY A 37 -12.36 -0.91 -2.52
N ALA A 38 -12.54 0.34 -2.09
CA ALA A 38 -13.07 1.38 -2.96
C ALA A 38 -12.36 2.70 -2.70
N GLY A 39 -12.25 3.51 -3.75
CA GLY A 39 -11.78 4.89 -3.68
C GLY A 39 -12.80 5.83 -4.33
N LYS A 40 -12.89 7.04 -3.81
CA LYS A 40 -13.73 8.09 -4.40
C LYS A 40 -12.93 9.37 -4.49
N VAL A 41 -12.75 9.87 -5.71
CA VAL A 41 -12.20 11.21 -5.93
C VAL A 41 -13.29 12.22 -5.58
N PRO A 42 -13.00 13.37 -4.95
CA PRO A 42 -14.01 14.34 -4.52
C PRO A 42 -14.96 14.82 -5.64
N SER A 43 -14.50 14.82 -6.89
CA SER A 43 -15.30 15.19 -8.07
C SER A 43 -16.25 14.09 -8.56
N ASP A 44 -16.06 12.85 -8.12
CA ASP A 44 -16.78 11.70 -8.65
C ASP A 44 -18.10 11.49 -7.92
N LYS A 45 -19.13 11.14 -8.70
CA LYS A 45 -20.45 10.84 -8.14
C LYS A 45 -20.48 9.52 -7.36
N TYR A 46 -19.75 8.52 -7.85
CA TYR A 46 -19.76 7.14 -7.33
C TYR A 46 -18.39 6.74 -6.77
N TRP A 47 -18.40 5.76 -5.89
CA TRP A 47 -17.18 5.07 -5.48
C TRP A 47 -16.69 4.17 -6.62
N SER A 48 -15.38 4.08 -6.81
CA SER A 48 -14.75 3.15 -7.75
C SER A 48 -14.24 1.94 -7.01
N LEU A 49 -14.72 0.75 -7.35
CA LEU A 49 -14.20 -0.52 -6.85
C LEU A 49 -12.72 -0.67 -7.23
N ASN A 50 -11.92 -1.08 -6.25
CA ASN A 50 -10.57 -1.58 -6.42
C ASN A 50 -10.55 -3.05 -6.00
N LEU A 51 -10.57 -3.94 -6.99
CA LEU A 51 -10.46 -5.38 -6.78
C LEU A 51 -9.54 -5.93 -7.86
N SER A 52 -8.60 -6.79 -7.48
CA SER A 52 -7.73 -7.44 -8.45
C SER A 52 -7.64 -8.94 -8.21
N LEU A 53 -7.55 -9.68 -9.31
CA LEU A 53 -7.34 -11.11 -9.33
C LEU A 53 -5.90 -11.37 -9.76
N ILE A 54 -5.21 -12.27 -9.05
CA ILE A 54 -3.82 -12.66 -9.37
C ILE A 54 -3.77 -13.69 -10.49
N ALA A 55 -4.86 -14.45 -10.66
CA ALA A 55 -5.07 -15.40 -11.73
C ALA A 55 -6.57 -15.57 -11.94
N TRP A 56 -6.96 -15.92 -13.15
CA TRP A 56 -8.36 -16.05 -13.53
C TRP A 56 -8.52 -16.97 -14.73
N LYS A 57 -9.72 -17.52 -14.92
CA LYS A 57 -10.08 -18.27 -16.11
C LYS A 57 -11.52 -18.01 -16.50
N GLU A 58 -11.77 -17.95 -17.79
CA GLU A 58 -13.15 -17.98 -18.32
C GLU A 58 -13.74 -19.38 -18.11
N LEU A 59 -15.06 -19.48 -18.06
CA LEU A 59 -15.75 -20.77 -17.91
C LEU A 59 -15.34 -21.75 -19.02
N GLY A 60 -14.70 -22.86 -18.64
CA GLY A 60 -14.17 -23.86 -19.58
C GLY A 60 -12.88 -23.45 -20.32
N GLY A 61 -12.32 -22.28 -19.98
CA GLY A 61 -11.05 -21.79 -20.51
C GLY A 61 -9.82 -22.27 -19.72
N GLN A 62 -8.64 -21.87 -20.21
CA GLN A 62 -7.37 -22.08 -19.53
C GLN A 62 -7.10 -20.99 -18.48
N ILE A 63 -6.25 -21.30 -17.50
CA ILE A 63 -5.78 -20.30 -16.54
C ILE A 63 -4.99 -19.21 -17.26
N ASN A 64 -5.30 -17.98 -16.87
CA ASN A 64 -4.49 -16.81 -17.10
C ASN A 64 -3.84 -16.41 -15.77
N ASP A 65 -2.51 -16.35 -15.74
CA ASP A 65 -1.67 -16.01 -14.58
C ASP A 65 -1.32 -14.52 -14.52
N SER A 66 -1.93 -13.69 -15.38
CA SER A 66 -1.80 -12.24 -15.33
C SER A 66 -2.86 -11.60 -14.44
N LYS A 67 -2.49 -10.45 -13.87
CA LYS A 67 -3.38 -9.63 -13.04
C LYS A 67 -4.60 -9.16 -13.83
N LEU A 68 -5.79 -9.34 -13.28
CA LEU A 68 -7.04 -8.79 -13.82
C LEU A 68 -7.63 -7.79 -12.84
N ILE A 69 -7.85 -6.56 -13.30
CA ILE A 69 -8.43 -5.48 -12.48
C ILE A 69 -9.94 -5.45 -12.71
N LEU A 70 -10.71 -5.60 -11.63
CA LEU A 70 -12.17 -5.49 -11.64
C LEU A 70 -12.59 -4.08 -11.24
N SER A 71 -13.49 -3.50 -12.03
CA SER A 71 -14.07 -2.18 -11.77
C SER A 71 -15.59 -2.25 -11.70
N LYS A 72 -16.16 -1.42 -10.84
CA LYS A 72 -17.60 -1.16 -10.71
C LYS A 72 -17.78 0.23 -10.10
N ASN A 73 -18.76 0.98 -10.61
CA ASN A 73 -19.23 2.18 -9.94
C ASN A 73 -20.18 1.73 -8.83
N LEU A 74 -19.83 2.04 -7.59
CA LEU A 74 -20.56 1.62 -6.40
C LEU A 74 -21.38 2.80 -5.85
N ALA A 75 -22.65 2.53 -5.55
CA ALA A 75 -23.46 3.36 -4.67
C ALA A 75 -23.06 3.13 -3.20
N ASP A 76 -23.55 4.00 -2.31
CA ASP A 76 -23.28 3.88 -0.87
C ASP A 76 -23.84 2.54 -0.33
N GLY A 77 -23.02 1.77 0.39
CA GLY A 77 -23.38 0.46 0.95
C GLY A 77 -23.09 -0.76 0.05
N GLU A 78 -22.87 -0.57 -1.26
CA GLU A 78 -22.59 -1.71 -2.16
C GLU A 78 -21.20 -2.34 -1.92
N LEU A 79 -20.25 -1.59 -1.34
CA LEU A 79 -18.93 -2.13 -1.03
C LEU A 79 -19.00 -3.18 0.08
N GLU A 80 -19.85 -2.96 1.08
CA GLU A 80 -20.09 -3.88 2.20
C GLU A 80 -20.68 -5.19 1.70
N ASP A 81 -21.62 -5.13 0.75
CA ASP A 81 -22.18 -6.33 0.11
C ASP A 81 -21.11 -7.11 -0.66
N ILE A 82 -20.20 -6.42 -1.36
CA ILE A 82 -19.06 -7.07 -2.03
C ILE A 82 -18.13 -7.71 -1.00
N ARG A 83 -17.77 -6.99 0.06
CA ARG A 83 -16.90 -7.49 1.15
C ARG A 83 -17.48 -8.69 1.88
N ALA A 84 -18.80 -8.79 1.98
CA ALA A 84 -19.48 -9.93 2.59
C ALA A 84 -19.39 -11.21 1.73
N ASN A 85 -19.16 -11.09 0.42
CA ASN A 85 -19.15 -12.20 -0.53
C ASN A 85 -17.78 -12.44 -1.19
N VAL A 86 -16.82 -11.54 -0.99
CA VAL A 86 -15.49 -11.59 -1.62
C VAL A 86 -14.43 -11.40 -0.53
N GLU A 87 -13.83 -12.50 -0.10
CA GLU A 87 -12.71 -12.47 0.83
C GLU A 87 -11.37 -12.32 0.07
N ARG A 88 -10.38 -11.70 0.71
CA ARG A 88 -9.00 -11.73 0.18
C ARG A 88 -8.48 -13.16 0.13
N GLU A 89 -7.55 -13.44 -0.79
CA GLU A 89 -6.89 -14.76 -0.88
C GLU A 89 -7.88 -15.93 -0.97
N SER A 90 -8.94 -15.73 -1.75
CA SER A 90 -10.03 -16.67 -1.96
C SER A 90 -10.31 -16.90 -3.44
N LEU A 91 -11.04 -17.96 -3.77
CA LEU A 91 -11.57 -18.17 -5.12
C LEU A 91 -12.99 -17.61 -5.18
N VAL A 92 -13.25 -16.78 -6.17
CA VAL A 92 -14.58 -16.21 -6.40
C VAL A 92 -14.95 -16.30 -7.88
N GLN A 93 -16.21 -16.63 -8.16
CA GLN A 93 -16.77 -16.57 -9.50
C GLN A 93 -17.52 -15.26 -9.70
N PHE A 94 -17.36 -14.67 -10.88
CA PHE A 94 -17.96 -13.39 -11.24
C PHE A 94 -18.61 -13.47 -12.61
N ALA A 95 -19.76 -12.82 -12.75
CA ALA A 95 -20.23 -12.37 -14.06
C ALA A 95 -19.59 -11.02 -14.35
N VAL A 96 -18.93 -10.91 -15.51
CA VAL A 96 -18.18 -9.71 -15.88
C VAL A 96 -18.34 -9.38 -17.36
N LYS A 97 -18.00 -8.14 -17.73
CA LYS A 97 -17.63 -7.81 -19.10
C LYS A 97 -16.13 -7.68 -19.19
N LEU A 98 -15.49 -8.52 -20.00
CA LEU A 98 -14.04 -8.69 -20.01
C LEU A 98 -13.39 -8.01 -21.22
N SER A 99 -12.48 -7.08 -20.96
CA SER A 99 -11.55 -6.53 -21.95
C SER A 99 -10.15 -7.09 -21.69
N LYS A 100 -9.67 -7.98 -22.57
CA LYS A 100 -8.34 -8.60 -22.43
C LYS A 100 -7.20 -7.63 -22.73
N ASN A 101 -7.45 -6.62 -23.56
CA ASN A 101 -6.48 -5.61 -24.00
C ASN A 101 -7.12 -4.23 -23.84
N SER A 102 -7.20 -3.73 -22.60
CA SER A 102 -7.86 -2.46 -22.31
C SER A 102 -7.04 -1.26 -22.83
N PRO A 103 -7.62 -0.05 -22.87
CA PRO A 103 -6.87 1.18 -23.17
C PRO A 103 -5.68 1.47 -22.22
N PHE A 104 -5.56 0.73 -21.12
CA PHE A 104 -4.46 0.80 -20.17
C PHE A 104 -3.32 -0.19 -20.48
N GLY A 105 -3.49 -1.07 -21.47
CA GLY A 105 -2.48 -2.07 -21.86
C GLY A 105 -2.52 -3.35 -21.01
N ASP A 106 -3.43 -3.46 -20.05
CA ASP A 106 -3.66 -4.60 -19.19
C ASP A 106 -5.08 -5.17 -19.37
N ALA A 107 -5.34 -6.36 -18.83
CA ALA A 107 -6.67 -6.96 -18.81
C ALA A 107 -7.52 -6.32 -17.72
N ARG A 108 -8.77 -5.95 -18.06
CA ARG A 108 -9.73 -5.34 -17.14
C ARG A 108 -11.13 -5.92 -17.31
N ALA A 109 -11.89 -5.94 -16.23
CA ALA A 109 -13.24 -6.45 -16.22
C ALA A 109 -14.19 -5.50 -15.50
N GLN A 110 -15.37 -5.28 -16.07
CA GLN A 110 -16.47 -4.64 -15.34
C GLN A 110 -17.22 -5.73 -14.57
N LEU A 111 -17.31 -5.57 -13.25
CA LEU A 111 -18.06 -6.49 -12.39
C LEU A 111 -19.56 -6.26 -12.54
N ILE A 112 -20.29 -7.32 -12.89
CA ILE A 112 -21.76 -7.33 -12.97
C ILE A 112 -22.34 -7.92 -11.68
N SER A 113 -21.95 -9.14 -11.34
CA SER A 113 -22.39 -9.83 -10.13
C SER A 113 -21.37 -10.85 -9.64
N ILE A 114 -21.50 -11.20 -8.36
CA ILE A 114 -20.74 -12.26 -7.69
C ILE A 114 -21.60 -13.52 -7.72
N LEU A 115 -20.98 -14.66 -8.02
CA LEU A 115 -21.63 -15.96 -8.20
C LEU A 115 -21.02 -16.98 -7.25
N ASP A 116 -21.70 -18.13 -7.09
CA ASP A 116 -21.19 -19.26 -6.32
C ASP A 116 -19.91 -19.81 -6.96
N THR A 117 -18.84 -19.89 -6.17
CA THR A 117 -17.54 -20.37 -6.66
C THR A 117 -17.59 -21.89 -6.93
N PRO A 118 -17.27 -22.34 -8.15
CA PRO A 118 -17.14 -23.76 -8.44
C PRO A 118 -15.86 -24.34 -7.80
N ASP A 119 -15.84 -25.66 -7.64
CA ASP A 119 -14.61 -26.35 -7.25
C ASP A 119 -13.60 -26.36 -8.42
N ASP A 120 -12.48 -25.69 -8.22
CA ASP A 120 -11.47 -25.46 -9.26
C ASP A 120 -10.07 -25.84 -8.77
N ALA A 121 -9.64 -27.06 -9.08
CA ALA A 121 -8.36 -27.58 -8.60
C ALA A 121 -7.14 -26.78 -9.09
N GLU A 122 -7.19 -26.26 -10.32
CA GLU A 122 -6.06 -25.53 -10.89
C GLU A 122 -5.92 -24.13 -10.24
N LEU A 123 -7.02 -23.38 -10.08
CA LEU A 123 -6.98 -22.09 -9.39
C LEU A 123 -6.70 -22.25 -7.88
N LYS A 124 -7.15 -23.34 -7.25
CA LYS A 124 -6.76 -23.68 -5.88
C LYS A 124 -5.25 -23.88 -5.76
N ALA A 125 -4.62 -24.58 -6.70
CA ALA A 125 -3.16 -24.73 -6.69
C ALA A 125 -2.44 -23.38 -6.84
N VAL A 126 -2.97 -22.46 -7.65
CA VAL A 126 -2.44 -21.08 -7.74
C VAL A 126 -2.59 -20.35 -6.41
N LEU A 127 -3.75 -20.45 -5.76
CA LEU A 127 -3.98 -19.81 -4.46
C LEU A 127 -3.05 -20.36 -3.37
N GLU A 128 -2.89 -21.68 -3.28
CA GLU A 128 -2.01 -22.30 -2.28
C GLU A 128 -0.56 -21.86 -2.50
N LYS A 129 -0.09 -21.83 -3.75
CA LYS A 129 1.24 -21.29 -4.08
C LYS A 129 1.35 -19.80 -3.73
N PHE A 130 0.30 -19.02 -3.94
CA PHE A 130 0.31 -17.59 -3.60
C PHE A 130 0.41 -17.35 -2.09
N LYS A 131 -0.16 -18.23 -1.27
CA LYS A 131 -0.12 -18.16 0.20
C LYS A 131 1.23 -18.54 0.80
N GLU A 132 2.11 -19.19 0.04
CA GLU A 132 3.46 -19.48 0.52
C GLU A 132 4.19 -18.16 0.84
N PRO A 133 4.77 -18.01 2.05
CA PRO A 133 5.57 -16.84 2.38
C PRO A 133 6.75 -16.69 1.40
N VAL A 134 6.98 -15.47 0.92
CA VAL A 134 8.19 -15.15 0.17
C VAL A 134 9.13 -14.46 1.12
N GLU A 135 10.29 -15.09 1.33
CA GLU A 135 11.29 -14.62 2.28
C GLU A 135 12.61 -14.35 1.56
N ILE A 136 13.31 -13.32 2.01
CA ILE A 136 14.70 -13.03 1.64
C ILE A 136 15.56 -12.97 2.89
N THR A 137 16.83 -13.34 2.77
CA THR A 137 17.79 -13.23 3.87
C THR A 137 18.85 -12.19 3.52
N HIS A 138 18.92 -11.13 4.32
CA HIS A 138 19.92 -10.09 4.23
C HIS A 138 21.03 -10.31 5.27
N PRO A 139 22.32 -10.11 4.93
CA PRO A 139 23.42 -10.27 5.91
C PRO A 139 23.29 -9.37 7.14
N GLU A 140 22.77 -8.14 6.96
CA GLU A 140 22.67 -7.14 8.04
C GLU A 140 21.28 -7.12 8.71
N PHE A 141 20.22 -7.44 7.96
CA PHE A 141 18.84 -7.27 8.40
C PHE A 141 18.11 -8.59 8.70
N GLY A 142 18.79 -9.72 8.51
CA GLY A 142 18.21 -11.05 8.76
C GLY A 142 17.14 -11.41 7.74
N THR A 143 16.14 -12.19 8.18
CA THR A 143 15.04 -12.63 7.31
C THR A 143 13.98 -11.55 7.20
N LEU A 144 13.63 -11.20 5.95
CA LEU A 144 12.53 -10.29 5.63
C LEU A 144 11.44 -11.08 4.90
N VAL A 145 10.18 -10.75 5.17
CA VAL A 145 9.00 -11.42 4.61
C VAL A 145 8.20 -10.45 3.75
N LEU A 146 7.81 -10.85 2.55
CA LEU A 146 7.02 -10.03 1.64
C LEU A 146 5.59 -9.87 2.15
N ASP A 147 5.17 -8.63 2.39
CA ASP A 147 3.76 -8.26 2.47
C ASP A 147 3.24 -7.88 1.08
N ARG A 148 2.46 -8.79 0.49
CA ARG A 148 1.87 -8.65 -0.86
C ARG A 148 0.71 -7.66 -0.92
N SER A 149 0.22 -7.16 0.21
CA SER A 149 -0.85 -6.15 0.23
C SER A 149 -0.30 -4.76 -0.12
N VAL A 150 0.94 -4.50 0.25
CA VAL A 150 1.62 -3.20 0.13
C VAL A 150 2.92 -3.27 -0.66
N ASP A 151 3.26 -4.44 -1.20
CA ASP A 151 4.42 -4.69 -2.07
C ASP A 151 5.75 -4.24 -1.42
N TRP A 152 5.97 -4.62 -0.16
CA TRP A 152 7.24 -4.41 0.53
C TRP A 152 7.69 -5.64 1.32
N PHE A 153 8.99 -5.75 1.59
CA PHE A 153 9.54 -6.73 2.52
C PHE A 153 9.60 -6.15 3.92
N GLU A 154 9.06 -6.85 4.90
CA GLU A 154 9.06 -6.46 6.30
C GLU A 154 10.04 -7.29 7.12
N GLY A 155 10.62 -6.65 8.14
CA GLY A 155 11.38 -7.34 9.16
C GLY A 155 11.63 -6.46 10.37
N THR A 156 12.64 -6.83 11.15
CA THR A 156 13.05 -6.05 12.32
C THR A 156 14.56 -5.91 12.34
N MET A 157 15.05 -4.78 12.84
CA MET A 157 16.48 -4.57 13.07
C MET A 157 16.73 -3.83 14.38
N ASN A 158 17.99 -3.83 14.83
CA ASN A 158 18.41 -2.97 15.92
C ASN A 158 18.85 -1.60 15.38
N TRP A 159 18.19 -0.54 15.83
CA TRP A 159 18.56 0.83 15.55
C TRP A 159 18.98 1.51 16.84
N MET A 160 20.27 1.85 16.95
CA MET A 160 20.84 2.55 18.12
C MET A 160 20.54 1.89 19.47
N GLY A 161 20.42 0.56 19.53
CA GLY A 161 20.14 -0.19 20.74
C GLY A 161 18.67 -0.60 20.92
N GLU A 162 17.76 -0.07 20.10
CA GLU A 162 16.33 -0.39 20.15
C GLU A 162 15.91 -1.27 18.98
N GLN A 163 14.98 -2.19 19.20
CA GLN A 163 14.42 -3.01 18.12
C GLN A 163 13.28 -2.26 17.44
N ILE A 164 13.38 -2.06 16.14
CA ILE A 164 12.37 -1.38 15.32
C ILE A 164 11.93 -2.29 14.15
N ARG A 165 10.76 -2.00 13.57
CA ARG A 165 10.35 -2.62 12.30
C ARG A 165 11.06 -1.93 11.13
N ILE A 166 11.26 -2.68 10.05
CA ILE A 166 11.75 -2.14 8.78
C ILE A 166 10.86 -2.63 7.64
N SER A 167 10.66 -1.75 6.67
CA SER A 167 9.92 -2.06 5.45
C SER A 167 10.72 -1.60 4.23
N ALA A 168 10.98 -2.50 3.29
CA ALA A 168 11.71 -2.22 2.06
C ALA A 168 10.80 -2.41 0.84
N SER A 169 10.46 -1.30 0.18
CA SER A 169 9.57 -1.30 -0.99
C SER A 169 10.20 -2.03 -2.18
N LEU A 170 9.38 -2.65 -3.02
CA LEU A 170 9.83 -3.22 -4.29
C LEU A 170 10.01 -2.13 -5.35
N ASP A 171 11.06 -2.26 -6.15
CA ASP A 171 11.23 -1.45 -7.37
C ASP A 171 10.17 -1.84 -8.40
N ARG A 172 9.57 -0.83 -9.05
CA ARG A 172 8.53 -1.03 -10.06
C ARG A 172 9.09 -1.58 -11.37
N GLU A 173 10.38 -1.37 -11.64
CA GLU A 173 11.01 -1.81 -12.90
C GLU A 173 11.32 -3.30 -12.90
N ASP A 174 11.86 -3.83 -11.81
CA ASP A 174 12.32 -5.22 -11.73
C ASP A 174 11.67 -6.06 -10.61
N GLY A 175 10.86 -5.45 -9.73
CA GLY A 175 10.22 -6.12 -8.60
C GLY A 175 11.19 -6.49 -7.47
N SER A 176 12.41 -5.94 -7.44
CA SER A 176 13.45 -6.23 -6.46
C SER A 176 13.43 -5.23 -5.29
N PRO A 177 13.69 -5.68 -4.04
CA PRO A 177 13.91 -4.79 -2.90
C PRO A 177 15.35 -4.26 -2.81
N ASP A 178 16.27 -4.70 -3.67
CA ASP A 178 17.71 -4.46 -3.51
C ASP A 178 18.08 -2.97 -3.41
N SER A 179 17.45 -2.12 -4.22
CA SER A 179 17.68 -0.67 -4.19
C SER A 179 17.20 -0.06 -2.86
N SER A 180 16.03 -0.48 -2.38
CA SER A 180 15.50 -0.07 -1.06
C SER A 180 16.40 -0.55 0.08
N LEU A 181 16.93 -1.78 0.00
CA LEU A 181 17.86 -2.30 1.01
C LEU A 181 19.17 -1.52 1.04
N LYS A 182 19.70 -1.09 -0.12
CA LYS A 182 20.86 -0.16 -0.17
C LYS A 182 20.56 1.18 0.49
N THR A 183 19.33 1.68 0.34
CA THR A 183 18.89 2.89 1.06
C THR A 183 18.97 2.68 2.57
N LEU A 184 18.49 1.54 3.07
CA LEU A 184 18.57 1.19 4.48
C LEU A 184 20.00 1.00 4.99
N GLU A 185 20.87 0.34 4.21
CA GLU A 185 22.30 0.20 4.51
C GLU A 185 22.97 1.58 4.67
N ALA A 186 22.68 2.53 3.77
CA ALA A 186 23.22 3.88 3.85
C ALA A 186 22.73 4.65 5.09
N LEU A 187 21.47 4.47 5.49
CA LEU A 187 20.94 5.02 6.75
C LEU A 187 21.67 4.40 7.96
N CYS A 188 21.83 3.09 7.98
CA CYS A 188 22.49 2.36 9.07
C CYS A 188 23.98 2.72 9.21
N GLY A 189 24.66 2.96 8.08
CA GLY A 189 26.06 3.38 8.04
C GLY A 189 26.35 4.68 8.79
N ASP A 190 25.34 5.52 9.00
CA ASP A 190 25.44 6.76 9.79
C ASP A 190 24.21 6.98 10.70
N ALA A 191 23.76 5.90 11.35
CA ALA A 191 22.51 5.89 12.11
C ALA A 191 22.41 6.99 13.18
N SER A 192 23.52 7.32 13.83
CA SER A 192 23.55 8.37 14.86
C SER A 192 23.30 9.76 14.29
N ASN A 193 23.89 10.10 13.14
CA ASN A 193 23.66 11.40 12.52
C ASN A 193 22.27 11.47 11.91
N TRP A 194 21.78 10.39 11.29
CA TRP A 194 20.42 10.32 10.77
C TRP A 194 19.39 10.48 11.89
N SER A 195 19.52 9.74 12.99
CA SER A 195 18.63 9.89 14.15
C SER A 195 18.59 11.33 14.66
N LYS A 196 19.75 11.99 14.72
CA LYS A 196 19.83 13.40 15.10
C LYS A 196 19.11 14.31 14.10
N LYS A 197 19.38 14.17 12.80
CA LYS A 197 18.73 14.98 11.75
C LYS A 197 17.21 14.83 11.79
N ILE A 198 16.71 13.61 11.92
CA ILE A 198 15.28 13.30 12.00
C ILE A 198 14.65 13.96 13.23
N THR A 199 15.28 13.82 14.40
CA THR A 199 14.78 14.40 15.64
C THR A 199 14.82 15.92 15.62
N ASP A 200 15.92 16.53 15.18
CA ASP A 200 16.05 17.98 15.07
C ASP A 200 14.97 18.57 14.13
N TYR A 201 14.72 17.88 13.02
CA TYR A 201 13.72 18.29 12.04
C TYR A 201 12.29 18.15 12.60
N ALA A 202 11.97 17.05 13.29
CA ALA A 202 10.68 16.89 13.94
C ALA A 202 10.41 18.01 14.96
N VAL A 203 11.42 18.37 15.75
CA VAL A 203 11.31 19.48 16.71
C VAL A 203 11.12 20.81 16.00
N SER A 204 11.85 21.10 14.92
CA SER A 204 11.72 22.37 14.21
C SER A 204 10.35 22.56 13.58
N GLU A 205 9.77 21.48 13.04
CA GLU A 205 8.48 21.55 12.32
C GLU A 205 7.26 21.40 13.24
N LEU A 206 7.36 20.59 14.31
CA LEU A 206 6.17 20.14 15.05
C LEU A 206 6.08 20.66 16.49
N LEU A 207 7.15 21.19 17.09
CA LEU A 207 7.11 21.64 18.48
C LEU A 207 6.20 22.87 18.67
N GLU A 208 6.28 23.85 17.77
CA GLU A 208 5.43 25.05 17.84
C GLU A 208 3.96 24.64 17.69
N LEU A 209 3.66 23.79 16.70
CA LEU A 209 2.33 23.22 16.50
C LEU A 209 1.80 22.55 17.77
N LYS A 210 2.63 21.71 18.41
CA LYS A 210 2.30 21.02 19.67
C LYS A 210 1.93 22.00 20.78
N ASN A 211 2.73 23.04 20.98
CA ASN A 211 2.53 24.01 22.06
C ASN A 211 1.32 24.91 21.81
N ASP A 212 1.03 25.24 20.55
CA ASP A 212 -0.06 26.13 20.20
C ASP A 212 -1.44 25.45 20.25
N ASN A 213 -1.53 24.17 19.81
CA ASN A 213 -2.82 23.56 19.49
C ASN A 213 -3.10 22.22 20.20
N TRP A 214 -2.10 21.60 20.82
CA TRP A 214 -2.19 20.22 21.30
C TRP A 214 -1.84 20.04 22.77
N LEU A 215 -1.66 21.13 23.52
CA LEU A 215 -1.47 21.05 24.97
C LEU A 215 -2.73 20.48 25.65
N MET A 216 -2.51 19.60 26.62
CA MET A 216 -3.60 19.17 27.51
C MET A 216 -3.94 20.28 28.51
N ASP A 217 -5.15 20.22 29.06
CA ASP A 217 -5.58 21.17 30.09
C ASP A 217 -4.59 21.19 31.28
N GLY A 218 -3.99 22.36 31.52
CA GLY A 218 -3.02 22.56 32.59
C GLY A 218 -1.59 22.09 32.28
N GLN A 219 -1.33 21.61 31.05
CA GLN A 219 0.02 21.33 30.56
C GLN A 219 0.71 22.66 30.21
N GLY A 220 1.94 22.85 30.70
CA GLY A 220 2.80 23.95 30.26
C GLY A 220 3.42 23.67 28.90
N GLU A 221 3.99 24.71 28.27
CA GLU A 221 4.76 24.56 27.04
C GLU A 221 5.88 23.54 27.20
N LEU A 222 6.00 22.66 26.21
CA LEU A 222 7.06 21.67 26.13
C LEU A 222 8.34 22.29 25.56
N THR A 223 9.47 21.86 26.09
CA THR A 223 10.78 22.16 25.50
C THR A 223 11.11 21.18 24.38
N ALA A 224 12.09 21.53 23.54
CA ALA A 224 12.66 20.59 22.57
C ALA A 224 13.09 19.27 23.22
N SER A 225 13.66 19.31 24.42
CA SER A 225 14.07 18.10 25.13
C SER A 225 12.87 17.26 25.56
N ASP A 226 11.79 17.87 26.00
CA ASP A 226 10.58 17.12 26.39
C ASP A 226 9.96 16.42 25.19
N PHE A 227 9.89 17.13 24.05
CA PHE A 227 9.39 16.59 22.78
C PHE A 227 10.23 15.41 22.29
N THR A 228 11.55 15.58 22.21
CA THR A 228 12.47 14.51 21.80
C THR A 228 12.40 13.28 22.71
N ASN A 229 12.24 13.46 24.02
CA ASN A 229 12.17 12.35 24.96
C ASN A 229 10.85 11.56 24.89
N ALA A 230 9.77 12.19 24.41
CA ALA A 230 8.48 11.54 24.24
C ALA A 230 8.40 10.73 22.93
N MET A 231 8.97 11.27 21.86
CA MET A 231 9.00 10.66 20.53
C MET A 231 9.86 9.40 20.50
N LYS A 232 9.31 8.28 20.03
CA LYS A 232 10.03 6.99 19.96
C LYS A 232 9.93 6.36 18.57
N LEU A 233 11.07 6.02 17.98
CA LEU A 233 11.10 5.39 16.66
C LEU A 233 10.46 3.99 16.71
N GLU A 234 9.49 3.74 15.85
CA GLU A 234 8.84 2.43 15.73
C GLU A 234 9.25 1.69 14.46
N SER A 235 9.37 2.42 13.34
CA SER A 235 9.72 1.81 12.07
C SER A 235 10.38 2.75 11.08
N ILE A 236 11.19 2.18 10.19
CA ILE A 236 11.75 2.86 9.03
C ILE A 236 11.24 2.16 7.76
N THR A 237 10.64 2.94 6.86
CA THR A 237 10.33 2.49 5.49
C THR A 237 11.34 3.10 4.52
N VAL A 238 11.83 2.31 3.58
CA VAL A 238 12.80 2.75 2.56
C VAL A 238 12.32 2.41 1.15
N TYR A 239 12.70 3.26 0.20
CA TYR A 239 12.29 3.16 -1.19
C TYR A 239 13.50 3.07 -2.14
N PRO A 240 13.29 2.59 -3.39
CA PRO A 240 14.37 2.31 -4.34
C PRO A 240 15.21 3.53 -4.75
N ASP A 241 14.63 4.72 -4.68
CA ASP A 241 15.22 5.99 -5.11
C ASP A 241 15.96 6.74 -3.99
N GLY A 242 16.09 6.13 -2.82
CA GLY A 242 16.73 6.75 -1.67
C GLY A 242 15.78 7.55 -0.79
N GLU A 243 14.47 7.53 -1.07
CA GLU A 243 13.46 8.04 -0.16
C GLU A 243 13.35 7.15 1.10
N PHE A 244 12.98 7.79 2.21
CA PHE A 244 12.72 7.11 3.48
C PHE A 244 11.57 7.77 4.24
N ASP A 245 10.96 6.99 5.13
CA ASP A 245 10.00 7.43 6.13
C ASP A 245 10.41 6.89 7.51
N PHE A 246 10.54 7.78 8.50
CA PHE A 246 10.74 7.42 9.89
C PHE A 246 9.43 7.64 10.66
N TRP A 247 8.84 6.54 11.12
CA TRP A 247 7.60 6.52 11.87
C TRP A 247 7.88 6.42 13.36
N HIS A 248 7.37 7.38 14.11
CA HIS A 248 7.55 7.43 15.56
C HIS A 248 6.20 7.40 16.26
N ASN A 249 6.17 6.69 17.37
CA ASN A 249 5.18 6.90 18.41
C ASN A 249 5.34 8.32 18.94
N ASP A 250 4.24 9.07 19.02
CA ASP A 250 4.27 10.44 19.51
C ASP A 250 4.46 10.52 21.03
N GLY A 251 4.30 9.43 21.77
CA GLY A 251 4.34 9.44 23.23
C GLY A 251 3.27 10.37 23.84
N ASP A 252 2.08 10.40 23.24
CA ASP A 252 0.95 11.27 23.59
C ASP A 252 1.17 12.77 23.33
N LEU A 253 2.16 13.15 22.52
CA LEU A 253 2.34 14.55 22.09
C LEU A 253 1.13 15.05 21.28
N PHE A 254 0.57 14.22 20.41
CA PHE A 254 -0.50 14.54 19.48
C PHE A 254 -1.69 13.59 19.69
N TRP A 255 -2.03 13.30 20.95
CA TRP A 255 -3.18 12.49 21.34
C TRP A 255 -3.23 11.09 20.69
N GLY A 256 -2.06 10.47 20.50
CA GLY A 256 -1.93 9.12 19.96
C GLY A 256 -1.85 9.05 18.43
N HIS A 257 -1.66 10.20 17.76
CA HIS A 257 -1.22 10.23 16.37
C HIS A 257 0.22 9.68 16.27
N SER A 258 0.67 9.34 15.07
CA SER A 258 2.08 9.06 14.78
C SER A 258 2.81 10.35 14.40
N ILE A 259 4.12 10.37 14.58
CA ILE A 259 5.00 11.40 13.99
C ILE A 259 5.72 10.76 12.80
N LEU A 260 5.46 11.27 11.60
CA LEU A 260 6.09 10.83 10.35
C LEU A 260 7.08 11.87 9.87
N ILE A 261 8.36 11.48 9.75
CA ILE A 261 9.38 12.29 9.09
C ILE A 261 9.82 11.61 7.80
N SER A 262 9.66 12.29 6.68
CA SER A 262 10.06 11.80 5.35
C SER A 262 11.22 12.61 4.77
N GLY A 263 11.97 11.98 3.87
CA GLY A 263 13.07 12.64 3.19
C GLY A 263 13.80 11.74 2.21
N THR A 264 14.97 12.20 1.77
CA THR A 264 15.86 11.45 0.88
C THR A 264 17.26 11.39 1.44
N LEU A 265 18.04 10.36 1.04
CA LEU A 265 19.46 10.30 1.38
C LEU A 265 20.26 11.53 0.92
N SER A 266 19.88 12.13 -0.21
CA SER A 266 20.59 13.27 -0.80
C SER A 266 20.28 14.60 -0.13
N GLU A 267 19.02 14.83 0.24
CA GLU A 267 18.57 16.14 0.76
C GLU A 267 18.37 16.14 2.28
N GLY A 268 18.24 14.97 2.90
CA GLY A 268 17.85 14.84 4.30
C GLY A 268 16.33 14.89 4.49
N PRO A 269 15.84 15.04 5.74
CA PRO A 269 14.43 15.20 6.02
C PRO A 269 13.89 16.50 5.43
N ASN A 270 12.74 16.43 4.79
CA ASN A 270 12.11 17.56 4.10
C ASN A 270 10.58 17.64 4.27
N ASN A 271 10.00 16.70 5.02
CA ASN A 271 8.58 16.69 5.36
C ASN A 271 8.36 16.11 6.76
N ALA A 272 7.44 16.73 7.51
CA ALA A 272 6.98 16.27 8.81
C ALA A 272 5.45 16.29 8.82
N ASP A 273 4.84 15.22 9.33
CA ASP A 273 3.39 15.09 9.44
C ASP A 273 3.00 14.40 10.75
N ILE A 274 1.73 14.50 11.12
CA ILE A 274 1.13 13.85 12.30
C ILE A 274 -0.04 12.92 11.91
N PRO A 275 0.19 11.81 11.19
CA PRO A 275 -0.88 10.94 10.73
C PRO A 275 -1.59 10.25 11.90
N GLY A 276 -2.93 10.22 11.89
CA GLY A 276 -3.75 9.60 12.94
C GLY A 276 -5.24 9.66 12.63
#